data_AF-A0AAW4VZY0-F1
#
_entry.id   AF-A0AAW4VZY0-F1
#
_cell.length_a   1.000
_cell.length_b   1.000
_cell.length_c   1.000
_cell.angle_alpha   90.00
_cell.angle_beta   90.00
_cell.angle_gamma   90.00
#
_symmetry.space_group_name_H-M   'P 1'
#
loop_
_entity.id
_entity.type
_entity.pdbx_description
1 polymer ?
#
loop_
_entity_poly.entity_id
_entity_poly.type
_entity_poly.pdbx_seq_one_letter_code
_entity_poly.pdbx_strand_id
1 'polypeptide(L)'
;MKFTAFNGSPAGEKSAAGRMLGVFLAGAARAGAETELYHLGDYSIGQCVQHDDMEKLLRAYQSADVVCLDSPVYSWNMTALLKNFADRLIPLKSPLLTEQAGYEFAAQGEVTAEPRTQLDAPLMSAAEYVQFLGM
;
A
#
# COMPACT_ATOMS: atom_id res chain seq x y z
N MET A 1 15.08 -13.40 5.42
CA MET A 1 14.12 -12.98 4.38
C MET A 1 12.74 -13.00 5.00
N LYS A 2 12.00 -11.90 4.90
CA LYS A 2 10.71 -11.70 5.56
C LYS A 2 9.59 -11.62 4.53
N PHE A 3 8.57 -12.46 4.71
CA PHE A 3 7.37 -12.52 3.88
C PHE A 3 6.20 -11.91 4.65
N THR A 4 5.68 -10.79 4.16
CA THR A 4 4.48 -10.16 4.71
C THR A 4 3.33 -10.31 3.72
N ALA A 5 2.24 -10.92 4.17
CA ALA A 5 1.05 -11.15 3.34
C ALA A 5 -0.19 -10.45 3.90
N PHE A 6 -0.94 -9.80 3.00
CA PHE A 6 -2.15 -9.07 3.32
C PHE A 6 -3.36 -9.73 2.66
N ASN A 7 -4.31 -10.19 3.49
CA ASN A 7 -5.53 -10.88 3.04
C ASN A 7 -6.71 -9.91 3.05
N GLY A 8 -7.21 -9.56 1.86
CA GLY A 8 -8.35 -8.65 1.68
C GLY A 8 -9.74 -9.28 1.86
N SER A 9 -9.86 -10.56 2.22
CA SER A 9 -11.16 -11.20 2.37
C SER A 9 -11.85 -10.86 3.70
N PRO A 10 -13.12 -10.40 3.70
CA PRO A 10 -13.90 -10.19 4.93
C PRO A 10 -14.15 -11.47 5.75
N ALA A 11 -13.94 -12.65 5.16
CA ALA A 11 -14.03 -13.94 5.87
C ALA A 11 -12.67 -14.41 6.44
N GLY A 12 -11.63 -13.56 6.41
CA GLY A 12 -10.33 -13.80 7.03
C GLY A 12 -9.69 -15.13 6.62
N GLU A 13 -9.20 -15.87 7.61
CA GLU A 13 -8.64 -17.24 7.47
C GLU A 13 -9.61 -18.25 6.81
N LYS A 14 -10.93 -18.07 6.94
CA LYS A 14 -11.95 -19.05 6.50
C LYS A 14 -12.21 -18.95 4.99
N SER A 15 -11.78 -17.86 4.37
CA SER A 15 -11.87 -17.64 2.93
C SER A 15 -10.96 -18.57 2.13
N ALA A 16 -11.27 -18.79 0.85
CA ALA A 16 -10.37 -19.54 -0.04
C ALA A 16 -8.99 -18.85 -0.15
N ALA A 17 -8.98 -17.52 -0.26
CA ALA A 17 -7.83 -16.63 -0.20
C ALA A 17 -6.95 -16.89 1.03
N GLY A 18 -7.50 -16.73 2.23
CA GLY A 18 -6.81 -16.96 3.51
C GLY A 18 -6.23 -18.37 3.66
N ARG A 19 -6.95 -19.40 3.20
CA ARG A 19 -6.45 -20.79 3.19
C ARG A 19 -5.26 -20.98 2.23
N MET A 20 -5.28 -20.36 1.05
CA MET A 20 -4.14 -20.39 0.13
C MET A 20 -2.93 -19.66 0.70
N LEU A 21 -3.14 -18.49 1.33
CA LEU A 21 -2.08 -17.75 2.03
C LEU A 21 -1.45 -18.57 3.15
N GLY A 22 -2.26 -19.28 3.95
CA GLY A 22 -1.74 -20.19 4.98
C GLY A 22 -0.82 -21.27 4.43
N VAL A 23 -1.18 -21.89 3.29
CA VAL A 23 -0.33 -22.90 2.62
C VAL A 23 0.95 -22.29 2.05
N PHE A 24 0.87 -21.10 1.45
CA PHE A 24 2.00 -20.36 0.90
C PHE A 24 3.01 -19.97 1.99
N LEU A 25 2.55 -19.32 3.06
CA LEU A 25 3.39 -18.93 4.20
C LEU A 25 3.98 -20.15 4.91
N ALA A 26 3.23 -21.24 5.08
CA ALA A 26 3.78 -22.49 5.58
C ALA A 26 4.85 -23.10 4.65
N GLY A 27 4.79 -22.84 3.34
CA GLY A 27 5.88 -23.13 2.40
C GLY A 27 7.12 -22.27 2.67
N ALA A 28 6.96 -20.95 2.75
CA ALA A 28 8.04 -20.00 3.00
C ALA A 28 8.74 -20.24 4.35
N ALA A 29 7.98 -20.47 5.43
CA ALA A 29 8.52 -20.78 6.75
C ALA A 29 9.36 -22.07 6.77
N ARG A 30 8.93 -23.12 6.04
CA ARG A 30 9.71 -24.35 5.86
C ARG A 30 11.02 -24.15 5.09
N ALA A 31 11.12 -23.09 4.28
CA ALA A 31 12.35 -22.68 3.60
C ALA A 31 13.23 -21.74 4.45
N GLY A 32 12.87 -21.47 5.71
CA GLY A 32 13.64 -20.61 6.62
C GLY A 32 13.30 -19.13 6.54
N ALA A 33 12.16 -18.76 5.95
CA ALA A 33 11.68 -17.38 5.96
C ALA A 33 10.93 -17.03 7.25
N GLU A 34 11.02 -15.76 7.67
CA GLU A 34 10.10 -15.17 8.64
C GLU A 34 8.78 -14.82 7.92
N THR A 35 7.64 -15.06 8.56
CA THR A 35 6.31 -14.90 7.93
C THR A 35 5.33 -14.12 8.81
N GLU A 36 4.71 -13.08 8.26
CA GLU A 36 3.61 -12.34 8.88
C GLU A 36 2.35 -12.37 8.00
N LEU A 37 1.18 -12.43 8.65
CA LEU A 37 -0.14 -12.42 8.01
C LEU A 37 -1.04 -11.37 8.65
N TYR A 38 -1.60 -10.48 7.82
CA TYR A 38 -2.56 -9.46 8.22
C TYR A 38 -3.88 -9.69 7.48
N HIS A 39 -4.95 -10.00 8.21
CA HIS A 39 -6.31 -9.98 7.66
C HIS A 39 -6.82 -8.54 7.67
N LEU A 40 -6.96 -7.92 6.49
CA LEU A 40 -7.32 -6.49 6.38
C LEU A 40 -8.71 -6.17 6.94
N GLY A 41 -9.59 -7.16 7.12
CA GLY A 41 -10.88 -7.01 7.79
C GLY A 41 -10.78 -6.79 9.31
N ASP A 42 -9.63 -7.07 9.92
CA ASP A 42 -9.37 -6.86 11.36
C ASP A 42 -8.86 -5.43 11.66
N TYR A 43 -8.64 -4.60 10.62
CA TYR A 43 -7.97 -3.29 10.70
C TYR A 43 -8.81 -2.18 10.06
N SER A 44 -8.71 -0.97 10.60
CA SER A 44 -9.28 0.25 9.99
C SER A 44 -8.24 0.91 9.06
N ILE A 45 -8.64 1.27 7.84
CA ILE A 45 -7.74 1.66 6.73
C ILE A 45 -8.23 2.95 6.02
N GLY A 46 -7.59 4.10 6.31
CA GLY A 46 -7.89 5.51 5.88
C GLY A 46 -7.62 5.90 4.39
N GLN A 47 -6.90 6.97 3.99
CA GLN A 47 -5.94 7.89 4.65
C GLN A 47 -6.43 9.33 4.72
N CYS A 48 -6.10 10.04 5.81
CA CYS A 48 -6.19 11.49 5.93
C CYS A 48 -5.73 11.91 7.34
N VAL A 49 -6.29 13.01 7.86
CA VAL A 49 -6.48 13.34 9.30
C VAL A 49 -7.25 12.27 10.12
N GLN A 50 -7.27 11.03 9.65
CA GLN A 50 -8.01 9.88 10.18
C GLN A 50 -7.05 9.10 11.08
N HIS A 51 -7.47 8.79 12.31
CA HIS A 51 -6.68 7.94 13.21
C HIS A 51 -7.02 6.47 12.93
N ASP A 52 -6.14 5.76 12.23
CA ASP A 52 -6.35 4.40 11.72
C ASP A 52 -5.07 3.54 11.75
N ASP A 53 -5.19 2.23 11.49
CA ASP A 53 -4.11 1.25 11.70
C ASP A 53 -3.00 1.28 10.63
N MET A 54 -3.14 2.10 9.61
CA MET A 54 -2.23 2.07 8.45
C MET A 54 -0.80 2.52 8.73
N GLU A 55 -0.50 3.20 9.84
CA GLU A 55 0.91 3.41 10.22
C GLU A 55 1.64 2.07 10.40
N LYS A 56 0.99 1.12 11.09
CA LYS A 56 1.48 -0.25 11.27
C LYS A 56 1.63 -0.97 9.92
N LEU A 57 0.62 -0.85 9.06
CA LEU A 57 0.58 -1.56 7.77
C LEU A 57 1.60 -0.99 6.77
N LEU A 58 1.84 0.33 6.75
CA LEU A 58 2.89 0.96 5.95
C LEU A 58 4.28 0.53 6.41
N ARG A 59 4.56 0.53 7.72
CA ARG A 59 5.82 0.03 8.27
C ARG A 59 6.05 -1.44 7.89
N ALA A 60 5.03 -2.28 8.00
CA ALA A 60 5.09 -3.68 7.60
C ALA A 60 5.38 -3.84 6.09
N TYR A 61 4.70 -3.08 5.23
CA TYR A 61 4.89 -3.05 3.78
C TYR A 61 6.32 -2.60 3.39
N GLN A 62 6.83 -1.53 4.00
CA GLN A 62 8.16 -0.98 3.72
C GLN A 62 9.30 -1.88 4.23
N SER A 63 9.07 -2.65 5.29
CA SER A 63 10.07 -3.57 5.87
C SER A 63 10.18 -4.93 5.17
N ALA A 64 9.30 -5.22 4.19
CA ALA A 64 9.22 -6.52 3.55
C ALA A 64 10.16 -6.64 2.34
N ASP A 65 10.90 -7.75 2.25
CA ASP A 65 11.67 -8.10 1.04
C ASP A 65 10.72 -8.43 -0.14
N VAL A 66 9.57 -9.03 0.19
CA VAL A 66 8.53 -9.46 -0.77
C VAL A 66 7.16 -9.17 -0.17
N VAL A 67 6.31 -8.45 -0.91
CA VAL A 67 4.92 -8.19 -0.55
C VAL A 67 3.98 -9.09 -1.35
N CYS A 68 3.08 -9.78 -0.66
CA CYS A 68 1.98 -10.53 -1.29
C CYS A 68 0.64 -9.84 -1.02
N LEU A 69 -0.06 -9.46 -2.10
CA LEU A 69 -1.40 -8.86 -2.07
C LEU A 69 -2.42 -9.91 -2.53
N ASP A 70 -3.29 -10.37 -1.63
CA ASP A 70 -4.29 -11.39 -1.93
C ASP A 70 -5.72 -10.85 -1.78
N SER A 71 -6.55 -11.20 -2.75
CA SER A 71 -7.96 -10.82 -2.79
C SER A 71 -8.80 -11.82 -3.59
N PRO A 72 -9.97 -12.22 -3.07
CA PRO A 72 -11.06 -12.74 -3.90
C PRO A 72 -11.41 -11.80 -5.05
N VAL A 73 -11.97 -12.37 -6.14
CA VAL A 73 -12.54 -11.59 -7.26
C VAL A 73 -13.99 -11.27 -6.94
N TYR A 74 -14.28 -10.03 -6.56
CA TYR A 74 -15.63 -9.53 -6.30
C TYR A 74 -16.00 -8.54 -7.41
N SER A 75 -17.13 -8.78 -8.09
CA SER A 75 -17.58 -7.97 -9.24
C SER A 75 -16.49 -7.73 -10.31
N TRP A 76 -15.75 -8.79 -10.67
CA TRP A 76 -14.62 -8.76 -11.61
C TRP A 76 -13.42 -7.88 -11.21
N ASN A 77 -13.31 -7.51 -9.93
CA ASN A 77 -12.21 -6.71 -9.40
C ASN A 77 -11.69 -7.27 -8.06
N MET A 78 -10.64 -6.67 -7.52
CA MET A 78 -10.24 -6.91 -6.13
C MET A 78 -11.33 -6.41 -5.15
N THR A 79 -11.29 -6.95 -3.94
CA THR A 79 -12.14 -6.53 -2.83
C THR A 79 -11.92 -5.07 -2.45
N ALA A 80 -12.97 -4.41 -1.95
CA ALA A 80 -12.88 -3.03 -1.48
C ALA A 80 -11.81 -2.85 -0.37
N LEU A 81 -11.60 -3.86 0.49
CA LEU A 81 -10.56 -3.82 1.53
C LEU A 81 -9.15 -3.76 0.92
N LEU A 82 -8.83 -4.63 -0.05
CA LEU A 82 -7.53 -4.56 -0.72
C LEU A 82 -7.41 -3.29 -1.57
N LYS A 83 -8.50 -2.81 -2.19
CA LYS A 83 -8.48 -1.56 -2.98
C LYS A 83 -8.18 -0.36 -2.09
N ASN A 84 -8.86 -0.23 -0.94
CA ASN A 84 -8.57 0.80 0.05
C ASN A 84 -7.10 0.74 0.47
N PHE A 85 -6.60 -0.44 0.86
CA PHE A 85 -5.18 -0.62 1.20
C PHE A 85 -4.23 -0.26 0.05
N ALA A 86 -4.54 -0.63 -1.19
CA ALA A 86 -3.68 -0.33 -2.34
C ALA A 86 -3.65 1.17 -2.68
N ASP A 87 -4.78 1.87 -2.55
CA ASP A 87 -4.86 3.32 -2.75
C ASP A 87 -4.09 4.09 -1.67
N ARG A 88 -4.05 3.58 -0.43
CA ARG A 88 -3.19 4.10 0.66
C ARG A 88 -1.70 4.05 0.35
N LEU A 89 -1.24 3.26 -0.63
CA LEU A 89 0.17 3.14 -0.98
C LEU A 89 0.66 4.26 -1.91
N ILE A 90 -0.22 5.16 -2.36
CA ILE A 90 0.13 6.32 -3.21
C ILE A 90 1.30 7.16 -2.64
N PRO A 91 1.39 7.48 -1.33
CA PRO A 91 2.55 8.17 -0.75
C PRO A 91 3.91 7.51 -1.01
N LEU A 92 3.93 6.20 -1.28
CA LEU A 92 5.16 5.45 -1.57
C LEU A 92 5.52 5.45 -3.07
N LYS A 93 4.61 5.85 -3.97
CA LYS A 93 4.74 5.69 -5.43
C LYS A 93 5.13 6.99 -6.16
N SER A 94 6.10 7.71 -5.59
CA SER A 94 6.48 9.09 -5.88
C SER A 94 5.60 10.12 -5.17
N PRO A 95 6.13 10.86 -4.17
CA PRO A 95 5.40 11.92 -3.47
C PRO A 95 5.25 13.20 -4.31
N LEU A 96 5.83 13.24 -5.51
CA LEU A 96 5.79 14.39 -6.42
C LEU A 96 4.55 14.29 -7.32
N LEU A 97 3.38 14.49 -6.70
CA LEU A 97 2.16 14.88 -7.39
C LEU A 97 1.89 16.34 -7.04
N THR A 98 2.45 17.25 -7.83
CA THR A 98 1.94 18.62 -7.82
C THR A 98 0.56 18.57 -8.46
N GLU A 99 -0.45 19.05 -7.73
CA GLU A 99 -1.85 19.06 -8.20
C GLU A 99 -1.94 19.71 -9.60
N GLN A 100 -1.16 20.79 -9.78
CA GLN A 100 -0.93 21.49 -11.03
C GLN A 100 -0.42 20.58 -12.17
N ALA A 101 0.64 19.77 -11.98
CA ALA A 101 1.13 18.87 -13.03
C ALA A 101 0.12 17.76 -13.37
N GLY A 102 -0.63 17.27 -12.38
CA GLY A 102 -1.70 16.31 -12.59
C GLY A 102 -2.80 16.86 -13.50
N TYR A 103 -3.25 18.09 -13.23
CA TYR A 103 -4.23 18.78 -14.09
C TYR A 103 -3.67 19.10 -15.48
N GLU A 104 -2.42 19.58 -15.59
CA GLU A 104 -1.80 19.90 -16.87
C GLU A 104 -1.67 18.67 -17.77
N PHE A 105 -1.14 17.56 -17.25
CA PHE A 105 -1.00 16.33 -18.02
C PHE A 105 -2.37 15.76 -18.44
N ALA A 106 -3.37 15.79 -17.56
CA ALA A 106 -4.71 15.31 -17.87
C ALA A 106 -5.45 16.16 -18.92
N ALA A 107 -5.21 17.48 -18.94
CA ALA A 107 -5.88 18.40 -19.86
C ALA A 107 -5.13 18.59 -21.19
N GLN A 108 -3.80 18.40 -21.21
CA GLN A 108 -2.93 18.86 -22.31
C GLN A 108 -1.99 17.76 -22.85
N GLY A 109 -1.80 16.65 -22.12
CA GLY A 109 -0.85 15.59 -22.46
C GLY A 109 0.62 15.90 -22.15
N GLU A 110 0.91 17.12 -21.69
CA GLU A 110 2.25 17.58 -21.30
C GLU A 110 2.19 18.37 -19.98
N VAL A 111 3.34 18.48 -19.29
CA VAL A 111 3.51 19.23 -18.04
C VAL A 111 4.43 20.42 -18.29
N THR A 112 4.02 21.61 -17.85
CA THR A 112 4.77 22.85 -18.06
C THR A 112 6.05 22.92 -17.22
N ALA A 113 6.94 23.86 -17.54
CA ALA A 113 8.31 23.87 -17.00
C ALA A 113 8.38 24.05 -15.47
N GLU A 114 7.49 24.82 -14.84
CA GLU A 114 7.54 25.06 -13.39
C GLU A 114 7.11 23.84 -12.57
N PRO A 115 5.93 23.23 -12.79
CA PRO A 115 5.56 21.98 -12.10
C PRO A 115 6.58 20.88 -12.39
N ARG A 116 7.12 20.80 -13.60
CA ARG A 116 8.16 19.83 -13.97
C ARG A 116 9.47 20.03 -13.18
N THR A 117 9.89 21.26 -12.95
CA THR A 117 11.05 21.57 -12.08
C THR A 117 10.81 21.13 -10.63
N GLN A 118 9.55 21.13 -10.16
CA GLN A 118 9.17 20.59 -8.85
C GLN A 118 9.11 19.05 -8.86
N LEU A 119 8.80 18.41 -9.99
CA LEU A 119 8.90 16.95 -10.17
C LEU A 119 10.36 16.46 -10.26
N ASP A 120 11.28 17.32 -10.69
CA ASP A 120 12.73 17.04 -10.74
C ASP A 120 13.45 17.39 -9.40
N ALA A 121 12.72 17.85 -8.39
CA ALA A 121 13.28 18.17 -7.08
C ALA A 121 13.74 16.91 -6.32
N PRO A 122 14.77 17.00 -5.44
CA PRO A 122 15.15 15.90 -4.58
C PRO A 122 13.96 15.43 -3.73
N LEU A 123 13.77 14.12 -3.63
CA LEU A 123 12.77 13.55 -2.72
C LEU A 123 13.04 14.01 -1.29
N MET A 124 11.99 14.50 -0.61
CA MET A 124 12.05 14.82 0.81
C MET A 124 12.54 13.60 1.60
N SER A 125 13.37 13.81 2.62
CA SER A 125 13.69 12.73 3.55
C SER A 125 12.42 12.25 4.25
N ALA A 126 12.41 10.98 4.70
CA ALA A 126 11.25 10.43 5.40
C ALA A 126 10.86 11.26 6.65
N ALA A 127 11.82 11.93 7.29
CA ALA A 127 11.56 12.82 8.43
C ALA A 127 10.87 14.12 8.00
N GLU A 128 11.36 14.78 6.95
CA GLU A 128 10.75 16.02 6.42
C GLU A 128 9.36 15.76 5.85
N TYR A 129 9.13 14.61 5.23
CA TYR A 129 7.83 14.22 4.68
C TYR A 129 6.79 13.99 5.80
N VAL A 130 7.19 13.33 6.89
CA VAL A 130 6.35 13.17 8.10
C VAL A 130 5.98 14.54 8.67
N GLN A 131 6.96 15.44 8.83
CA GLN A 131 6.72 16.79 9.34
C GLN A 131 5.80 17.64 8.42
N PHE A 132 5.93 17.51 7.10
CA PHE A 132 5.06 18.19 6.12
C PHE A 132 3.61 17.72 6.20
N LEU A 133 3.38 16.44 6.49
CA LEU A 133 2.04 15.89 6.71
C LEU A 133 1.41 16.26 8.07
N GLY A 134 2.13 17.00 8.93
CA GLY A 134 1.68 17.38 10.26
C GLY A 134 1.69 16.24 11.28
N MET A 135 2.61 15.27 11.08
CA MET A 135 2.82 14.09 11.94
C MET A 135 4.05 14.25 12.84
#